data_AF-A0AAE6TKV7-F1
#
_entry.id   AF-A0AAE6TKV7-F1
#
_cell.length_a   1.000
_cell.length_b   1.000
_cell.length_c   1.000
_cell.angle_alpha   90.00
_cell.angle_beta   90.00
_cell.angle_gamma   90.00
#
_symmetry.space_group_name_H-M   'P 1'
#
loop_
_entity.id
_entity.type
_entity.pdbx_description
1 polymer ?
#
loop_
_entity_poly.entity_id
_entity_poly.type
_entity_poly.pdbx_seq_one_letter_code
_entity_poly.pdbx_strand_id
1 'polypeptide(L)'
;MPRLAAALRGLAATAAALIAVTALSPNATAGTAVRPESASPPAHDPKAPREFVSLRSVDPTIIQEMRYFTPHNFMGVPVTGYRAPMCLLTRDAARALHRAQVSFLRRGYSLKVYDCYRPQRAVDHFVSWAKDLGDQRMKGEFYPRVDKSTLFRDGYIAEKSGHSRGSTVDLTLVRLPALPTRPYVPGEPLAPCYGPKAVRFPDNSVDMGTGFDCFDTLAHTLDPRITGARRAHRLLLKDGLERAGFVNYPNEWWHYTFTPETFPDTYFDFPIGGRAVGR
;
A
#
# COMPACT_ATOMS: atom_id res chain seq x y z
N MET A 1 31.27 -30.73 51.93
CA MET A 1 30.07 -31.11 51.17
C MET A 1 30.49 -31.42 49.74
N PRO A 2 30.07 -32.57 49.17
CA PRO A 2 30.70 -33.15 47.99
C PRO A 2 29.90 -32.82 46.69
N ARG A 3 30.50 -33.16 45.52
CA ARG A 3 29.85 -33.46 44.21
C ARG A 3 29.44 -32.23 43.35
N LEU A 4 29.55 -32.17 42.01
CA LEU A 4 29.80 -33.09 40.89
C LEU A 4 30.56 -32.30 39.79
N ALA A 5 31.65 -32.79 39.18
CA ALA A 5 31.74 -33.81 38.13
C ALA A 5 31.20 -33.37 36.75
N ALA A 6 32.14 -33.17 35.83
CA ALA A 6 31.96 -32.79 34.43
C ALA A 6 31.20 -33.86 33.61
N ALA A 7 30.40 -33.39 32.66
CA ALA A 7 29.63 -34.22 31.75
C ALA A 7 30.53 -34.82 30.66
N LEU A 8 30.55 -36.15 30.58
CA LEU A 8 31.00 -36.95 29.45
C LEU A 8 29.84 -37.89 29.10
N ARG A 9 29.44 -37.89 27.83
CA ARG A 9 28.67 -38.91 27.07
C ARG A 9 28.35 -38.26 25.73
N GLY A 10 28.65 -38.80 24.56
CA GLY A 10 29.00 -40.16 24.17
C GLY A 10 28.37 -40.35 22.81
N LEU A 11 29.20 -40.51 21.76
CA LEU A 11 28.74 -40.91 20.44
C LEU A 11 28.25 -42.37 20.49
N ALA A 12 27.05 -42.61 20.01
CA ALA A 12 26.57 -43.95 19.69
C ALA A 12 25.78 -43.90 18.38
N ALA A 13 26.38 -44.49 17.34
CA ALA A 13 25.73 -44.88 16.10
C ALA A 13 25.06 -46.26 16.28
N THR A 14 24.37 -46.70 15.22
CA THR A 14 23.64 -47.98 15.02
C THR A 14 22.16 -47.95 15.48
N ALA A 15 21.18 -48.56 14.81
CA ALA A 15 21.18 -49.45 13.66
C ALA A 15 19.87 -49.26 12.86
N ALA A 16 19.93 -49.52 11.56
CA ALA A 16 18.77 -49.65 10.70
C ALA A 16 17.95 -50.90 11.09
N ALA A 17 16.63 -50.74 11.22
CA ALA A 17 15.69 -51.86 11.29
C ALA A 17 14.73 -51.76 10.09
N LEU A 18 14.89 -52.67 9.14
CA LEU A 18 13.90 -52.95 8.11
C LEU A 18 12.68 -53.59 8.79
N ILE A 19 11.51 -52.96 8.68
CA ILE A 19 10.23 -53.62 8.89
C ILE A 19 9.55 -53.73 7.53
N ALA A 20 9.53 -54.94 6.99
CA ALA A 20 8.71 -55.30 5.84
C ALA A 20 7.24 -55.32 6.29
N VAL A 21 6.48 -54.29 5.91
CA VAL A 21 5.03 -54.33 6.03
C VAL A 21 4.48 -54.95 4.75
N THR A 22 3.86 -56.11 4.91
CA THR A 22 3.13 -56.84 3.89
C THR A 22 1.98 -55.99 3.35
N ALA A 23 1.96 -55.80 2.04
CA ALA A 23 0.85 -55.18 1.34
C ALA A 23 -0.38 -56.11 1.38
N LEU A 24 -1.40 -55.71 2.13
CA LEU A 24 -2.76 -56.24 1.99
C LEU A 24 -3.57 -55.17 1.26
N SER A 25 -3.83 -55.42 -0.02
CA SER A 25 -4.72 -54.62 -0.86
C SER A 25 -6.15 -54.69 -0.34
N PRO A 26 -6.80 -53.56 0.02
CA PRO A 26 -8.24 -53.52 0.06
C PRO A 26 -8.76 -53.31 -1.37
N ASN A 27 -9.66 -54.18 -1.81
CA ASN A 27 -10.50 -53.96 -2.99
C ASN A 27 -11.26 -52.64 -2.82
N ALA A 28 -10.76 -51.56 -3.44
CA ALA A 28 -11.51 -50.33 -3.63
C ALA A 28 -12.44 -50.54 -4.82
N THR A 29 -13.74 -50.58 -4.52
CA THR A 29 -14.82 -50.46 -5.49
C THR A 29 -14.60 -49.26 -6.39
N ALA A 30 -14.74 -49.46 -7.71
CA ALA A 30 -14.68 -48.40 -8.70
C ALA A 30 -15.87 -47.44 -8.53
N GLY A 31 -15.72 -46.48 -7.61
CA GLY A 31 -16.50 -45.25 -7.62
C GLY A 31 -16.01 -44.41 -8.80
N THR A 32 -16.92 -43.98 -9.65
CA THR A 32 -16.67 -42.99 -10.70
C THR A 32 -16.09 -41.74 -10.07
N ALA A 33 -14.77 -41.56 -10.17
CA ALA A 33 -14.11 -40.34 -9.82
C ALA A 33 -14.62 -39.24 -10.76
N VAL A 34 -15.55 -38.42 -10.26
CA VAL A 34 -15.89 -37.14 -10.88
C VAL A 34 -14.59 -36.33 -10.87
N ARG A 35 -13.95 -36.23 -12.04
CA ARG A 35 -12.80 -35.35 -12.23
C ARG A 35 -13.25 -33.95 -11.82
N PRO A 36 -12.50 -33.22 -10.97
CA PRO A 36 -12.80 -31.82 -10.77
C PRO A 36 -12.72 -31.15 -12.13
N GLU A 37 -13.83 -30.54 -12.52
CA GLU A 37 -13.98 -29.74 -13.71
C GLU A 37 -12.86 -28.70 -13.69
N SER A 38 -11.96 -28.78 -14.67
CA SER A 38 -10.87 -27.82 -14.82
C SER A 38 -11.50 -26.45 -15.02
N ALA A 39 -11.47 -25.63 -13.97
CA ALA A 39 -11.88 -24.24 -14.06
C ALA A 39 -11.14 -23.61 -15.24
N SER A 40 -11.89 -23.11 -16.21
CA SER A 40 -11.33 -22.36 -17.33
C SER A 40 -10.47 -21.21 -16.79
N PRO A 41 -9.37 -20.83 -17.46
CA PRO A 41 -8.61 -19.66 -17.06
C PRO A 41 -9.55 -18.45 -17.01
N PRO A 42 -9.36 -17.50 -16.07
CA PRO A 42 -10.28 -16.39 -15.92
C PRO A 42 -10.40 -15.63 -17.24
N ALA A 43 -11.64 -15.21 -17.52
CA ALA A 43 -11.95 -14.22 -18.55
C ALA A 43 -10.95 -13.05 -18.46
N HIS A 44 -10.51 -12.54 -19.61
CA HIS A 44 -9.55 -11.44 -19.69
C HIS A 44 -9.84 -10.34 -18.67
N ASP A 45 -8.82 -9.86 -17.94
CA ASP A 45 -8.99 -8.77 -16.98
C ASP A 45 -9.72 -7.58 -17.64
N PRO A 46 -10.62 -6.90 -16.92
CA PRO A 46 -11.30 -5.74 -17.46
C PRO A 46 -10.26 -4.67 -17.83
N LYS A 47 -10.53 -3.93 -18.91
CA LYS A 47 -9.70 -2.81 -19.33
C LYS A 47 -10.16 -1.52 -18.67
N ALA A 48 -9.25 -0.57 -18.50
CA ALA A 48 -9.62 0.75 -18.02
C ALA A 48 -10.52 1.47 -19.04
N PRO A 49 -11.49 2.27 -18.57
CA PRO A 49 -12.17 3.27 -19.41
C PRO A 49 -11.18 4.21 -20.10
N ARG A 50 -11.56 4.81 -21.23
CA ARG A 50 -10.67 5.68 -22.05
C ARG A 50 -10.28 6.99 -21.34
N GLU A 51 -11.05 7.33 -20.33
CA GLU A 51 -10.87 8.47 -19.43
C GLU A 51 -9.67 8.26 -18.51
N PHE A 52 -9.24 7.02 -18.26
CA PHE A 52 -8.05 6.74 -17.47
C PHE A 52 -6.77 6.91 -18.30
N VAL A 53 -5.76 7.49 -17.67
CA VAL A 53 -4.42 7.70 -18.24
C VAL A 53 -3.36 7.30 -17.24
N SER A 54 -2.16 6.98 -17.74
CA SER A 54 -0.98 6.96 -16.89
C SER A 54 -0.58 8.39 -16.53
N LEU A 55 -0.35 8.66 -15.25
CA LEU A 55 0.14 9.98 -14.84
C LEU A 55 1.47 10.33 -15.52
N ARG A 56 2.32 9.33 -15.78
CA ARG A 56 3.62 9.53 -16.43
C ARG A 56 3.50 10.06 -17.86
N SER A 57 2.42 9.73 -18.58
CA SER A 57 2.21 10.25 -19.94
C SER A 57 1.66 11.66 -19.95
N VAL A 58 1.09 12.13 -18.83
CA VAL A 58 0.64 13.52 -18.66
C VAL A 58 1.77 14.40 -18.12
N ASP A 59 2.49 13.94 -17.11
CA ASP A 59 3.63 14.64 -16.53
C ASP A 59 4.68 13.64 -16.01
N PRO A 60 5.80 13.44 -16.74
CA PRO A 60 6.84 12.51 -16.33
C PRO A 60 7.71 13.04 -15.18
N THR A 61 7.55 14.32 -14.78
CA THR A 61 8.32 14.93 -13.69
C THR A 61 7.74 14.61 -12.31
N ILE A 62 6.48 14.16 -12.24
CA ILE A 62 5.87 13.74 -10.97
C ILE A 62 6.45 12.38 -10.56
N ILE A 63 7.00 12.33 -9.35
CA ILE A 63 7.66 11.14 -8.83
C ILE A 63 6.60 10.11 -8.43
N GLN A 64 6.77 8.85 -8.84
CA GLN A 64 5.85 7.77 -8.51
C GLN A 64 6.55 6.75 -7.61
N GLU A 65 6.10 6.64 -6.37
CA GLU A 65 6.57 5.66 -5.38
C GLU A 65 5.38 4.80 -4.95
N MET A 66 4.88 3.99 -5.89
CA MET A 66 3.62 3.25 -5.73
C MET A 66 3.73 2.20 -4.61
N ARG A 67 3.24 2.53 -3.42
CA ARG A 67 3.46 1.76 -2.18
C ARG A 67 2.85 0.37 -2.25
N TYR A 68 1.64 0.28 -2.77
CA TYR A 68 0.88 -0.96 -2.86
C TYR A 68 1.36 -1.93 -3.93
N PHE A 69 2.26 -1.50 -4.83
CA PHE A 69 3.00 -2.43 -5.70
C PHE A 69 4.11 -3.17 -4.93
N THR A 70 4.56 -2.64 -3.81
CA THR A 70 5.69 -3.15 -3.02
C THR A 70 5.20 -3.76 -1.70
N PRO A 71 6.03 -4.55 -1.00
CA PRO A 71 5.70 -4.98 0.37
C PRO A 71 5.80 -3.85 1.42
N HIS A 72 6.23 -2.63 1.07
CA HIS A 72 6.31 -1.51 2.01
C HIS A 72 4.97 -0.77 2.11
N ASN A 73 4.03 -1.40 2.79
CA ASN A 73 2.72 -0.86 3.13
C ASN A 73 2.25 -1.53 4.43
N PHE A 74 1.12 -1.11 5.00
CA PHE A 74 0.61 -1.60 6.28
C PHE A 74 0.31 -3.11 6.33
N MET A 75 0.22 -3.83 5.19
CA MET A 75 0.05 -5.29 5.16
C MET A 75 1.37 -6.05 5.06
N GLY A 76 2.45 -5.41 4.60
CA GLY A 76 3.75 -6.05 4.44
C GLY A 76 3.89 -6.94 3.20
N VAL A 77 2.93 -6.88 2.27
CA VAL A 77 2.89 -7.65 1.02
C VAL A 77 2.38 -6.78 -0.13
N PRO A 78 2.78 -7.04 -1.40
CA PRO A 78 2.17 -6.38 -2.55
C PRO A 78 0.66 -6.59 -2.58
N VAL A 79 -0.07 -5.54 -2.93
CA VAL A 79 -1.53 -5.54 -2.87
C VAL A 79 -2.12 -6.11 -4.15
N THR A 80 -3.09 -7.02 -4.02
CA THR A 80 -3.85 -7.57 -5.13
C THR A 80 -4.34 -6.49 -6.10
N GLY A 81 -4.05 -6.64 -7.38
CA GLY A 81 -4.39 -5.67 -8.43
C GLY A 81 -3.28 -4.70 -8.80
N TYR A 82 -2.28 -4.47 -7.95
CA TYR A 82 -1.10 -3.67 -8.28
C TYR A 82 -0.05 -4.53 -8.99
N ARG A 83 -0.13 -4.66 -10.32
CA ARG A 83 0.80 -5.48 -11.12
C ARG A 83 1.93 -4.67 -11.77
N ALA A 84 1.93 -3.35 -11.62
CA ALA A 84 3.00 -2.47 -12.06
C ALA A 84 3.09 -1.23 -11.12
N PRO A 85 4.29 -0.62 -10.98
CA PRO A 85 4.47 0.60 -10.18
C PRO A 85 4.02 1.83 -10.97
N MET A 86 2.72 1.92 -11.26
CA MET A 86 2.14 2.97 -12.10
C MET A 86 0.98 3.68 -11.39
N CYS A 87 1.00 5.00 -11.42
CA CYS A 87 -0.16 5.82 -11.08
C CYS A 87 -1.10 5.94 -12.30
N LEU A 88 -2.33 5.43 -12.17
CA LEU A 88 -3.42 5.65 -13.11
C LEU A 88 -4.43 6.62 -12.49
N LEU A 89 -4.93 7.57 -13.28
CA LEU A 89 -5.94 8.54 -12.85
C LEU A 89 -6.89 8.81 -14.00
N THR A 90 -8.07 9.36 -13.71
CA THR A 90 -8.87 10.05 -14.71
C THR A 90 -8.05 11.19 -15.32
N ARG A 91 -8.24 11.44 -16.61
CA ARG A 91 -7.46 12.44 -17.38
C ARG A 91 -7.56 13.83 -16.76
N ASP A 92 -8.72 14.19 -16.22
CA ASP A 92 -8.94 15.49 -15.61
C ASP A 92 -8.17 15.63 -14.29
N ALA A 93 -8.18 14.60 -13.44
CA ALA A 93 -7.36 14.57 -12.23
C ALA A 93 -5.86 14.60 -12.55
N ALA A 94 -5.41 13.84 -13.57
CA ALA A 94 -4.01 13.87 -13.99
C ALA A 94 -3.56 15.25 -14.52
N ARG A 95 -4.41 15.92 -15.31
CA ARG A 95 -4.16 17.30 -15.77
C ARG A 95 -4.16 18.30 -14.62
N ALA A 96 -5.01 18.11 -13.61
CA ALA A 96 -5.01 18.93 -12.40
C ALA A 96 -3.72 18.76 -11.58
N LEU A 97 -3.24 17.51 -11.41
CA LEU A 97 -1.94 17.26 -10.79
C LEU A 97 -0.79 17.91 -11.56
N HIS A 98 -0.81 17.88 -12.89
CA HIS A 98 0.19 18.60 -13.69
C HIS A 98 0.20 20.12 -13.39
N ARG A 99 -0.97 20.76 -13.29
CA ARG A 99 -1.04 22.19 -12.90
C ARG A 99 -0.47 22.45 -11.51
N ALA A 100 -0.80 21.57 -10.55
CA ALA A 100 -0.24 21.64 -9.20
C ALA A 100 1.28 21.46 -9.22
N GLN A 101 1.79 20.47 -9.96
CA GLN A 101 3.22 20.20 -10.14
C GLN A 101 3.95 21.43 -10.67
N VAL A 102 3.47 22.07 -11.73
CA VAL A 102 4.06 23.31 -12.27
C VAL A 102 4.15 24.41 -11.20
N SER A 103 3.12 24.55 -10.35
CA SER A 103 3.13 25.52 -9.24
C SER A 103 4.14 25.14 -8.15
N PHE A 104 4.28 23.86 -7.81
CA PHE A 104 5.24 23.40 -6.79
C PHE A 104 6.68 23.48 -7.27
N LEU A 105 6.95 23.20 -8.54
CA LEU A 105 8.29 23.30 -9.14
C LEU A 105 8.85 24.72 -9.01
N ARG A 106 8.02 25.75 -9.24
CA ARG A 106 8.39 27.17 -9.05
C ARG A 106 8.77 27.52 -7.60
N ARG A 107 8.37 26.68 -6.64
CA ARG A 107 8.64 26.85 -5.21
C ARG A 107 9.77 25.94 -4.72
N GLY A 108 10.44 25.22 -5.63
CA GLY A 108 11.53 24.30 -5.29
C GLY A 108 11.05 22.92 -4.80
N TYR A 109 9.83 22.50 -5.16
CA TYR A 109 9.28 21.20 -4.78
C TYR A 109 8.78 20.40 -5.99
N SER A 110 8.84 19.08 -5.91
CA SER A 110 8.10 18.18 -6.80
C SER A 110 7.04 17.43 -6.02
N LEU A 111 5.94 17.10 -6.66
CA LEU A 111 4.99 16.10 -6.16
C LEU A 111 5.62 14.70 -6.20
N LYS A 112 5.28 13.89 -5.19
CA LYS A 112 5.50 12.44 -5.15
C LYS A 112 4.19 11.75 -4.80
N VAL A 113 3.73 10.84 -5.66
CA VAL A 113 2.50 10.04 -5.44
C VAL A 113 2.84 8.67 -4.85
N TYR A 114 2.03 8.22 -3.90
CA TYR A 114 2.11 6.92 -3.24
C TYR A 114 1.01 5.97 -3.72
N ASP A 115 -0.17 6.50 -3.99
CA ASP A 115 -1.30 5.78 -4.57
C ASP A 115 -2.18 6.68 -5.44
N CYS A 116 -2.88 6.09 -6.40
CA CYS A 116 -3.78 6.78 -7.32
C CYS A 116 -5.05 5.93 -7.50
N TYR A 117 -5.46 5.58 -8.71
CA TYR A 117 -6.49 4.56 -8.88
C TYR A 117 -6.13 3.27 -8.12
N ARG A 118 -7.08 2.78 -7.32
CA ARG A 118 -6.99 1.56 -6.53
C ARG A 118 -8.12 0.61 -6.94
N PRO A 119 -7.82 -0.55 -7.56
CA PRO A 119 -8.85 -1.51 -7.94
C PRO A 119 -9.68 -1.98 -6.74
N GLN A 120 -10.97 -2.30 -6.93
CA GLN A 120 -11.80 -2.83 -5.84
C GLN A 120 -11.19 -4.08 -5.18
N ARG A 121 -10.56 -4.99 -5.95
CA ARG A 121 -9.84 -6.15 -5.41
C ARG A 121 -8.69 -5.81 -4.45
N ALA A 122 -8.13 -4.60 -4.54
CA ALA A 122 -7.15 -4.11 -3.59
C ALA A 122 -7.82 -3.69 -2.27
N VAL A 123 -8.98 -3.05 -2.36
CA VAL A 123 -9.82 -2.71 -1.20
C VAL A 123 -10.28 -3.98 -0.50
N ASP A 124 -10.73 -4.99 -1.25
CA ASP A 124 -11.14 -6.29 -0.71
C ASP A 124 -9.97 -7.01 -0.01
N HIS A 125 -8.75 -6.87 -0.54
CA HIS A 125 -7.53 -7.37 0.11
C HIS A 125 -7.25 -6.66 1.44
N PHE A 126 -7.42 -5.33 1.50
CA PHE A 126 -7.31 -4.56 2.75
C PHE A 126 -8.34 -5.01 3.78
N VAL A 127 -9.59 -5.24 3.36
CA VAL A 127 -10.66 -5.74 4.23
C VAL A 127 -10.33 -7.14 4.75
N SER A 128 -9.86 -8.05 3.88
CA SER A 128 -9.45 -9.40 4.27
C SER A 128 -8.30 -9.36 5.28
N TRP A 129 -7.28 -8.54 5.03
CA TRP A 129 -6.17 -8.35 5.97
C TRP A 129 -6.66 -7.78 7.30
N ALA A 130 -7.53 -6.77 7.29
CA ALA A 130 -8.02 -6.14 8.51
C ALA A 130 -8.81 -7.13 9.40
N LYS A 131 -9.49 -8.10 8.80
CA LYS A 131 -10.21 -9.19 9.51
C LYS A 131 -9.26 -10.25 10.10
N ASP A 132 -8.07 -10.43 9.54
CA ASP A 132 -7.05 -11.31 10.12
C ASP A 132 -6.29 -10.59 11.25
N LEU A 133 -6.78 -10.70 12.49
CA LEU A 133 -6.17 -10.05 13.65
C LEU A 133 -4.78 -10.59 14.02
N GLY A 134 -4.41 -11.78 13.52
CA GLY A 134 -3.10 -12.40 13.74
C GLY A 134 -2.00 -11.76 12.90
N ASP A 135 -2.33 -11.22 11.72
CA ASP A 135 -1.37 -10.53 10.86
C ASP A 135 -1.07 -9.11 11.34
N GLN A 136 -0.09 -8.98 12.25
CA GLN A 136 0.38 -7.70 12.76
C GLN A 136 1.82 -7.37 12.37
N ARG A 137 2.32 -7.96 11.27
CA ARG A 137 3.74 -7.89 10.91
C ARG A 137 4.27 -6.46 10.73
N MET A 138 3.43 -5.54 10.25
CA MET A 138 3.80 -4.14 10.00
C MET A 138 3.31 -3.17 11.09
N LYS A 139 2.73 -3.68 12.19
CA LYS A 139 2.16 -2.86 13.27
C LYS A 139 3.16 -1.83 13.81
N GLY A 140 4.41 -2.25 14.00
CA GLY A 140 5.46 -1.40 14.58
C GLY A 140 5.71 -0.11 13.80
N GLU A 141 5.41 -0.10 12.49
CA GLU A 141 5.53 1.08 11.64
C GLU A 141 4.19 1.79 11.46
N PHE A 142 3.19 1.13 10.87
CA PHE A 142 2.03 1.83 10.30
C PHE A 142 0.91 2.11 11.31
N TYR A 143 0.74 1.26 12.33
CA TYR A 143 -0.34 1.37 13.31
C TYR A 143 0.08 0.98 14.74
N PRO A 144 1.22 1.50 15.24
CA PRO A 144 1.81 1.11 16.52
C PRO A 144 0.90 1.35 17.74
N ARG A 145 0.05 2.38 17.68
CA ARG A 145 -0.85 2.80 18.77
C ARG A 145 -2.31 2.40 18.56
N VAL A 146 -2.61 1.68 17.48
CA VAL A 146 -3.98 1.31 17.13
C VAL A 146 -4.13 -0.21 17.26
N ASP A 147 -5.24 -0.61 17.89
CA ASP A 147 -5.66 -2.00 17.93
C ASP A 147 -6.23 -2.38 16.56
N LYS A 148 -5.74 -3.46 15.95
CA LYS A 148 -6.17 -3.87 14.61
C LYS A 148 -7.69 -4.15 14.55
N SER A 149 -8.27 -4.59 15.67
CA SER A 149 -9.72 -4.83 15.78
C SER A 149 -10.58 -3.58 15.60
N THR A 150 -9.99 -2.38 15.70
CA THR A 150 -10.72 -1.11 15.64
C THR A 150 -10.61 -0.40 14.30
N LEU A 151 -9.84 -0.92 13.33
CA LEU A 151 -9.54 -0.22 12.07
C LEU A 151 -10.78 0.20 11.27
N PHE A 152 -11.83 -0.64 11.25
CA PHE A 152 -13.10 -0.29 10.60
C PHE A 152 -13.87 0.80 11.37
N ARG A 153 -13.94 0.66 12.69
CA ARG A 153 -14.64 1.61 13.57
C ARG A 153 -14.00 2.99 13.52
N ASP A 154 -12.67 3.02 13.50
CA ASP A 154 -11.88 4.25 13.52
C ASP A 154 -11.70 4.83 12.10
N GLY A 155 -12.22 4.16 11.06
CA GLY A 155 -12.29 4.67 9.70
C GLY A 155 -10.99 4.58 8.89
N TYR A 156 -10.00 3.80 9.33
CA TYR A 156 -8.74 3.57 8.61
C TYR A 156 -8.90 2.60 7.43
N ILE A 157 -9.88 1.69 7.49
CA ILE A 157 -10.21 0.73 6.44
C ILE A 157 -11.69 0.85 6.11
N ALA A 158 -12.02 0.91 4.81
CA ALA A 158 -13.37 0.99 4.30
C ALA A 158 -13.59 -0.06 3.19
N GLU A 159 -14.82 -0.54 3.04
CA GLU A 159 -15.20 -1.52 2.00
C GLU A 159 -15.30 -0.89 0.60
N LYS A 160 -15.39 0.44 0.54
CA LYS A 160 -15.36 1.23 -0.69
C LYS A 160 -14.37 2.37 -0.52
N SER A 161 -13.61 2.65 -1.58
CA SER A 161 -12.60 3.71 -1.57
C SER A 161 -12.84 4.71 -2.70
N GLY A 162 -12.63 6.00 -2.42
CA GLY A 162 -12.60 7.04 -3.45
C GLY A 162 -11.59 6.76 -4.56
N HIS A 163 -10.46 6.11 -4.22
CA HIS A 163 -9.44 5.69 -5.19
C HIS A 163 -9.98 4.78 -6.28
N SER A 164 -10.97 3.93 -5.99
CA SER A 164 -11.54 3.04 -7.01
C SER A 164 -12.38 3.78 -8.05
N ARG A 165 -12.64 5.07 -7.85
CA ARG A 165 -13.30 5.98 -8.82
C ARG A 165 -12.31 6.71 -9.73
N GLY A 166 -11.02 6.61 -9.45
CA GLY A 166 -9.93 7.07 -10.32
C GLY A 166 -9.58 8.56 -10.24
N SER A 167 -10.26 9.35 -9.41
CA SER A 167 -9.99 10.79 -9.24
C SER A 167 -9.32 11.13 -7.91
N THR A 168 -8.99 10.12 -7.10
CA THR A 168 -8.34 10.26 -5.79
C THR A 168 -6.87 9.86 -5.87
N VAL A 169 -6.04 10.56 -5.11
CA VAL A 169 -4.57 10.41 -5.10
C VAL A 169 -4.03 10.64 -3.70
N ASP A 170 -3.05 9.82 -3.33
CA ASP A 170 -2.27 9.95 -2.11
C ASP A 170 -0.87 10.46 -2.46
N LEU A 171 -0.47 11.60 -1.91
CA LEU A 171 0.76 12.27 -2.33
C LEU A 171 1.39 13.18 -1.28
N THR A 172 2.63 13.58 -1.56
CA THR A 172 3.42 14.51 -0.75
C THR A 172 4.25 15.45 -1.63
N LEU A 173 5.06 16.27 -0.97
CA LEU A 173 6.09 17.11 -1.57
C LEU A 173 7.48 16.56 -1.30
N VAL A 174 8.37 16.71 -2.27
CA VAL A 174 9.81 16.45 -2.18
C VAL A 174 10.53 17.75 -2.50
N ARG A 175 11.54 18.14 -1.71
CA ARG A 175 12.38 19.30 -2.04
C ARG A 175 13.27 18.97 -3.23
N LEU A 176 13.43 19.92 -4.14
CA LEU A 176 14.38 19.81 -5.23
C LEU A 176 15.81 20.14 -4.74
N PRO A 177 16.86 19.46 -5.26
CA PRO A 177 16.79 18.36 -6.22
C PRO A 177 16.21 17.08 -5.58
N ALA A 178 15.32 16.40 -6.30
CA ALA A 178 14.74 15.16 -5.82
C ALA A 178 15.79 14.04 -5.90
N LEU A 179 16.16 13.48 -4.76
CA LEU A 179 17.08 12.35 -4.69
C LEU A 179 16.32 11.02 -4.89
N PRO A 180 16.98 9.99 -5.46
CA PRO A 180 16.43 8.65 -5.48
C PRO A 180 16.15 8.13 -4.05
N THR A 181 15.04 7.44 -3.89
CA THR A 181 14.72 6.71 -2.65
C THR A 181 15.18 5.27 -2.82
N ARG A 182 15.89 4.71 -1.84
CA ARG A 182 16.25 3.29 -1.88
C ARG A 182 14.99 2.41 -1.81
N PRO A 183 14.99 1.21 -2.41
CA PRO A 183 13.92 0.25 -2.17
C PRO A 183 13.83 -0.16 -0.69
N TYR A 184 12.63 -0.53 -0.26
CA TYR A 184 12.40 -1.20 1.01
C TYR A 184 12.91 -2.64 0.94
N VAL A 185 13.49 -3.11 2.05
CA VAL A 185 14.00 -4.48 2.17
C VAL A 185 13.12 -5.21 3.18
N PRO A 186 12.33 -6.23 2.75
CA PRO A 186 11.49 -7.00 3.66
C PRO A 186 12.26 -7.53 4.87
N GLY A 187 11.74 -7.27 6.08
CA GLY A 187 12.35 -7.66 7.34
C GLY A 187 13.33 -6.65 7.93
N GLU A 188 13.52 -5.48 7.29
CA GLU A 188 14.27 -4.39 7.91
C GLU A 188 13.58 -3.86 9.18
N PRO A 189 14.34 -3.32 10.15
CA PRO A 189 13.75 -2.79 11.39
C PRO A 189 12.69 -1.73 11.10
N LEU A 190 11.50 -1.94 11.67
CA LEU A 190 10.38 -1.01 11.55
C LEU A 190 10.59 0.20 12.47
N ALA A 191 10.29 1.39 11.94
CA ALA A 191 10.25 2.62 12.72
C ALA A 191 8.80 3.14 12.77
N PRO A 192 8.32 3.59 13.94
CA PRO A 192 6.94 4.06 14.05
C PRO A 192 6.67 5.24 13.12
N CYS A 193 5.54 5.21 12.42
CA CYS A 193 5.16 6.20 11.42
C CYS A 193 5.01 7.61 11.99
N TYR A 194 4.78 7.76 13.29
CA TYR A 194 4.73 9.05 14.00
C TYR A 194 6.10 9.50 14.55
N GLY A 195 7.14 8.68 14.40
CA GLY A 195 8.49 8.94 14.92
C GLY A 195 9.19 10.10 14.21
N PRO A 196 10.33 10.57 14.77
CA PRO A 196 11.15 11.60 14.13
C PRO A 196 11.47 11.25 12.68
N LYS A 197 11.46 12.23 11.77
CA LYS A 197 11.68 11.96 10.35
C LYS A 197 13.00 11.24 10.06
N ALA A 198 14.06 11.53 10.82
CA ALA A 198 15.37 10.91 10.63
C ALA A 198 15.39 9.39 10.87
N VAL A 199 14.40 8.84 11.57
CA VAL A 199 14.31 7.39 11.85
C VAL A 199 13.28 6.67 10.98
N ARG A 200 12.34 7.40 10.37
CA ARG A 200 11.32 6.83 9.47
C ARG A 200 11.96 6.37 8.15
N PHE A 201 11.27 5.51 7.42
CA PHE A 201 11.71 5.11 6.08
C PHE A 201 12.01 6.35 5.21
N PRO A 202 13.20 6.44 4.60
CA PRO A 202 13.70 7.67 3.98
C PRO A 202 13.12 7.88 2.58
N ASP A 203 11.83 8.18 2.50
CA ASP A 203 11.11 8.41 1.24
C ASP A 203 11.34 9.80 0.61
N ASN A 204 12.33 10.55 1.08
CA ASN A 204 12.69 11.89 0.60
C ASN A 204 11.56 12.94 0.61
N SER A 205 10.40 12.62 1.19
CA SER A 205 9.30 13.57 1.39
C SER A 205 9.74 14.72 2.29
N VAL A 206 9.05 15.85 2.28
CA VAL A 206 9.16 16.86 3.34
C VAL A 206 8.61 16.30 4.65
N ASP A 207 9.03 16.85 5.80
CA ASP A 207 8.48 16.36 7.07
C ASP A 207 7.02 16.79 7.22
N MET A 208 6.11 15.82 7.09
CA MET A 208 4.67 16.00 7.31
C MET A 208 4.24 15.62 8.74
N GLY A 209 5.17 15.27 9.62
CA GLY A 209 4.91 14.86 11.00
C GLY A 209 4.50 13.41 11.21
N THR A 210 4.06 12.73 10.15
CA THR A 210 3.92 11.27 10.11
C THR A 210 4.41 10.73 8.77
N GLY A 211 4.59 9.42 8.66
CA GLY A 211 4.71 8.70 7.39
C GLY A 211 3.37 8.64 6.64
N PHE A 212 3.43 8.27 5.37
CA PHE A 212 2.27 7.82 4.59
C PHE A 212 1.67 6.55 5.20
N ASP A 213 0.35 6.37 5.10
CA ASP A 213 -0.42 5.27 5.70
C ASP A 213 -0.23 5.12 7.23
N CYS A 214 0.10 6.22 7.92
CA CYS A 214 0.16 6.21 9.37
C CYS A 214 -1.25 6.20 9.97
N PHE A 215 -1.71 5.04 10.46
CA PHE A 215 -2.99 4.91 11.14
C PHE A 215 -2.87 5.47 12.54
N ASP A 216 -3.01 6.79 12.62
CA ASP A 216 -2.92 7.56 13.83
C ASP A 216 -3.62 8.91 13.63
N THR A 217 -4.26 9.43 14.67
CA THR A 217 -4.90 10.75 14.60
C THR A 217 -3.90 11.88 14.29
N LEU A 218 -2.60 11.68 14.55
CA LEU A 218 -1.56 12.62 14.10
C LEU A 218 -1.52 12.78 12.57
N ALA A 219 -2.03 11.83 11.79
CA ALA A 219 -2.15 11.94 10.34
C ALA A 219 -3.22 12.93 9.89
N HIS A 220 -4.17 13.31 10.75
CA HIS A 220 -5.25 14.25 10.42
C HIS A 220 -4.65 15.58 9.96
N THR A 221 -5.05 16.07 8.78
CA THR A 221 -4.43 17.19 8.09
C THR A 221 -4.23 18.40 8.97
N LEU A 222 -5.25 18.72 9.78
CA LEU A 222 -5.25 19.89 10.64
C LEU A 222 -5.01 19.59 12.13
N ASP A 223 -4.48 18.42 12.49
CA ASP A 223 -4.20 18.07 13.89
C ASP A 223 -3.36 19.15 14.61
N PRO A 224 -3.81 19.64 15.79
CA PRO A 224 -3.15 20.75 16.48
C PRO A 224 -1.79 20.39 17.10
N ARG A 225 -1.49 19.09 17.27
CA ARG A 225 -0.18 18.62 17.76
C ARG A 225 0.90 18.74 16.68
N ILE A 226 0.51 18.87 15.41
CA ILE A 226 1.41 19.11 14.29
C ILE A 226 1.62 20.61 14.13
N THR A 227 2.80 21.08 14.54
CA THR A 227 3.18 22.50 14.58
C THR A 227 4.44 22.80 13.76
N GLY A 228 4.78 24.09 13.63
CA GLY A 228 6.01 24.56 12.99
C GLY A 228 6.13 24.16 11.52
N ALA A 229 7.33 23.76 11.10
CA ALA A 229 7.62 23.39 9.71
C ALA A 229 6.71 22.26 9.19
N ARG A 230 6.34 21.29 10.05
CA ARG A 230 5.46 20.18 9.67
C ARG A 230 4.06 20.67 9.30
N ARG A 231 3.52 21.60 10.08
CA ARG A 231 2.23 22.25 9.77
C ARG A 231 2.32 23.07 8.48
N ALA A 232 3.39 23.84 8.33
CA ALA A 232 3.63 24.63 7.13
C ALA A 232 3.70 23.77 5.87
N HIS A 233 4.33 22.58 5.93
CA HIS A 233 4.36 21.64 4.81
C HIS A 233 2.98 21.04 4.48
N ARG A 234 2.17 20.68 5.50
CA ARG A 234 0.80 20.21 5.27
C ARG A 234 -0.07 21.28 4.61
N LEU A 235 -0.01 22.52 5.09
CA LEU A 235 -0.75 23.63 4.50
C LEU A 235 -0.24 23.97 3.09
N LEU A 236 1.08 23.92 2.88
CA LEU A 236 1.68 24.08 1.56
C LEU A 236 1.12 23.10 0.53
N LEU A 237 1.06 21.80 0.88
CA LEU A 237 0.50 20.76 0.04
C LEU A 237 -1.01 21.00 -0.17
N LYS A 238 -1.75 21.13 0.94
CA LYS A 238 -3.21 21.31 0.94
C LYS A 238 -3.64 22.48 0.06
N ASP A 239 -3.13 23.68 0.35
CA ASP A 239 -3.53 24.89 -0.38
C ASP A 239 -3.11 24.83 -1.86
N GLY A 240 -1.99 24.18 -2.15
CA GLY A 240 -1.51 24.00 -3.53
C GLY A 240 -2.39 23.08 -4.35
N LEU A 241 -2.84 21.96 -3.76
CA LEU A 241 -3.75 21.03 -4.41
C LEU A 241 -5.18 21.58 -4.49
N GLU A 242 -5.65 22.30 -3.47
CA GLU A 242 -6.98 22.93 -3.50
C GLU A 242 -7.11 23.98 -4.60
N ARG A 243 -6.07 24.81 -4.80
CA ARG A 243 -6.02 25.71 -5.96
C ARG A 243 -6.04 25.00 -7.31
N ALA A 244 -5.66 23.73 -7.37
CA ALA A 244 -5.69 22.92 -8.58
C ALA A 244 -7.02 22.17 -8.79
N GLY A 245 -7.94 22.25 -7.83
CA GLY A 245 -9.27 21.62 -7.88
C GLY A 245 -9.38 20.31 -7.09
N PHE A 246 -8.46 20.04 -6.16
CA PHE A 246 -8.56 18.89 -5.26
C PHE A 246 -9.22 19.27 -3.94
N VAL A 247 -9.84 18.29 -3.27
CA VAL A 247 -10.37 18.42 -1.92
C VAL A 247 -9.65 17.42 -1.02
N ASN A 248 -9.09 17.89 0.10
CA ASN A 248 -8.43 17.04 1.07
C ASN A 248 -9.44 16.24 1.92
N TYR A 249 -9.11 14.98 2.22
CA TYR A 249 -9.77 14.24 3.30
C TYR A 249 -9.16 14.64 4.66
N PRO A 250 -9.94 15.15 5.63
CA PRO A 250 -9.38 15.74 6.86
C PRO A 250 -8.57 14.80 7.74
N ASN A 251 -8.81 13.49 7.67
CA ASN A 251 -8.15 12.52 8.54
C ASN A 251 -6.80 12.04 7.99
N GLU A 252 -6.46 12.40 6.74
CA GLU A 252 -5.24 11.96 6.07
C GLU A 252 -4.61 13.12 5.30
N TRP A 253 -3.47 13.63 5.78
CA TRP A 253 -2.80 14.78 5.16
C TRP A 253 -2.38 14.56 3.71
N TRP A 254 -2.23 13.31 3.30
CA TRP A 254 -1.79 12.90 1.96
C TRP A 254 -2.94 12.68 0.97
N HIS A 255 -4.20 12.57 1.43
CA HIS A 255 -5.32 12.08 0.63
C HIS A 255 -6.15 13.21 0.02
N TYR A 256 -6.31 13.17 -1.32
CA TYR A 256 -7.00 14.22 -2.07
C TYR A 256 -7.84 13.64 -3.20
N THR A 257 -9.05 14.19 -3.39
CA THR A 257 -9.93 13.84 -4.51
C THR A 257 -10.14 15.05 -5.42
N PHE A 258 -9.92 14.89 -6.73
CA PHE A 258 -10.20 15.95 -7.70
C PHE A 258 -11.71 16.17 -7.83
N THR A 259 -12.16 17.43 -7.92
CA THR A 259 -13.58 17.77 -8.03
C THR A 259 -13.79 18.77 -9.18
N PRO A 260 -14.80 18.56 -10.05
CA PRO A 260 -15.73 17.41 -10.07
C PRO A 260 -15.04 16.11 -10.50
N GLU A 261 -15.47 14.99 -9.91
CA GLU A 261 -14.99 13.67 -10.31
C GLU A 261 -15.59 13.24 -11.64
N THR A 262 -14.79 12.62 -12.51
CA THR A 262 -15.29 12.05 -13.77
C THR A 262 -16.28 10.90 -13.53
N PHE A 263 -16.09 10.14 -12.45
CA PHE A 263 -16.91 8.96 -12.11
C PHE A 263 -17.28 8.96 -10.61
N PRO A 264 -18.22 9.80 -10.16
CA PRO A 264 -18.53 9.94 -8.74
C PRO A 264 -19.12 8.67 -8.10
N ASP A 265 -19.79 7.82 -8.90
CA ASP A 265 -20.55 6.66 -8.40
C ASP A 265 -20.04 5.30 -8.92
N THR A 266 -18.93 5.27 -9.66
CA THR A 266 -18.41 4.04 -10.28
C THR A 266 -17.10 3.58 -9.65
N TYR A 267 -17.11 2.40 -9.04
CA TYR A 267 -15.95 1.77 -8.42
C TYR A 267 -15.40 0.70 -9.37
N PHE A 268 -14.21 0.94 -9.93
CA PHE A 268 -13.60 0.06 -10.92
C PHE A 268 -12.74 -1.04 -10.28
N ASP A 269 -12.55 -2.14 -11.03
CA ASP A 269 -11.74 -3.29 -10.60
C ASP A 269 -10.75 -3.80 -11.68
N PHE A 270 -10.41 -3.00 -12.69
CA PHE A 270 -9.33 -3.38 -13.60
C PHE A 270 -7.97 -3.33 -12.89
N PRO A 271 -7.04 -4.27 -13.12
CA PRO A 271 -5.73 -4.24 -12.48
C PRO A 271 -4.87 -3.11 -13.03
N ILE A 272 -3.95 -2.61 -12.20
CA ILE A 272 -2.91 -1.67 -12.63
C ILE A 272 -1.81 -2.47 -13.31
N GLY A 273 -1.60 -2.25 -14.61
CA GLY A 273 -0.56 -2.94 -15.39
C GLY A 273 -0.36 -2.33 -16.77
N GLY A 274 0.71 -2.73 -17.47
CA GLY A 274 1.12 -2.12 -18.75
C GLY A 274 0.12 -2.25 -19.92
N ARG A 275 -0.97 -3.01 -19.76
CA ARG A 275 -2.07 -3.13 -20.73
C ARG A 275 -3.39 -2.52 -20.23
N ALA A 276 -3.41 -1.94 -19.03
CA ALA A 276 -4.63 -1.46 -18.38
C ALA A 276 -5.21 -0.23 -19.09
N VAL A 277 -4.34 0.71 -19.49
CA VAL A 277 -4.69 1.89 -20.29
C VAL A 277 -4.14 1.73 -21.71
N GLY A 278 -4.90 2.23 -22.70
CA GLY A 278 -4.42 2.31 -24.09
C GLY A 278 -3.14 3.15 -24.17
N ARG A 279 -2.27 2.83 -25.14
CA ARG A 279 -1.08 3.64 -25.44
C ARG A 279 -1.46 5.05 -25.87
#